data_AF-A0A962H278-F1
#
_entry.id   AF-A0A962H278-F1
#
_cell.length_a   1.000
_cell.length_b   1.000
_cell.length_c   1.000
_cell.angle_alpha   90.00
_cell.angle_beta   90.00
_cell.angle_gamma   90.00
#
_symmetry.space_group_name_H-M   'P 1'
#
loop_
_entity.id
_entity.type
_entity.pdbx_description
1 polymer ?
#
loop_
_entity_poly.entity_id
_entity_poly.type
_entity_poly.pdbx_seq_one_letter_code
_entity_poly.pdbx_strand_id
1 'polypeptide(L)'
;MQTKTKTYLSHVMVILNLLFPMVYPFILIHWFQNKKSPNDMVRISVKEALILATISTIVFVAIVISVLFYFGFNSTFTLIAGEIYYMVLVPLFFVPAILGITKTNSDQVYRYPVIGKFCK
;
A
#
# COMPACT_ATOMS: atom_id res chain seq x y z
N MET A 1 9.03 21.31 5.27
CA MET A 1 9.69 20.48 4.23
C MET A 1 9.71 18.99 4.59
N GLN A 2 10.27 18.58 5.74
CA GLN A 2 10.34 17.15 6.12
C GLN A 2 8.99 16.41 6.21
N THR A 3 7.92 17.08 6.67
CA THR A 3 6.56 16.51 6.73
C THR A 3 6.04 16.07 5.37
N LYS A 4 6.20 16.93 4.35
CA LYS A 4 5.71 16.69 2.99
C LYS A 4 6.45 15.52 2.36
N THR A 5 7.78 15.47 2.51
CA THR A 5 8.62 14.37 2.03
C THR A 5 8.21 13.03 2.67
N LYS A 6 8.00 12.97 3.99
CA LYS A 6 7.60 11.74 4.69
C LYS A 6 6.21 11.25 4.27
N THR A 7 5.28 12.19 4.04
CA THR A 7 3.92 11.88 3.59
C THR A 7 3.94 11.34 2.16
N TYR A 8 4.63 12.04 1.26
CA TYR A 8 4.84 11.62 -0.12
C TYR A 8 5.47 10.24 -0.21
N LEU A 9 6.53 10.00 0.58
CA LEU A 9 7.22 8.70 0.64
C LEU A 9 6.26 7.58 1.04
N SER A 10 5.33 7.84 1.95
CA SER A 10 4.35 6.84 2.40
C SER A 10 3.47 6.37 1.24
N HIS A 11 2.94 7.29 0.44
CA HIS A 11 2.11 6.95 -0.72
C HIS A 11 2.91 6.29 -1.85
N VAL A 12 4.13 6.77 -2.12
CA VAL A 12 5.01 6.16 -3.12
C VAL A 12 5.39 4.73 -2.74
N MET A 13 5.68 4.47 -1.46
CA MET A 13 5.97 3.13 -1.00
C MET A 13 4.78 2.18 -1.17
N VAL A 14 3.54 2.64 -0.99
CA VAL A 14 2.34 1.83 -1.29
C VAL A 14 2.32 1.43 -2.76
N ILE A 15 2.56 2.38 -3.67
CA ILE A 15 2.61 2.10 -5.11
C ILE A 15 3.70 1.07 -5.42
N LEU A 16 4.89 1.27 -4.84
CA LEU A 16 5.99 0.32 -4.99
C LEU A 16 5.66 -1.06 -4.43
N ASN A 17 4.95 -1.16 -3.30
CA ASN A 17 4.54 -2.44 -2.71
C ASN A 17 3.50 -3.19 -3.56
N LEU A 18 2.61 -2.47 -4.24
CA LEU A 18 1.63 -3.09 -5.16
C LEU A 18 2.32 -3.82 -6.32
N LEU A 19 3.41 -3.24 -6.83
CA LEU A 19 4.22 -3.80 -7.91
C LEU A 19 5.24 -4.82 -7.41
N PHE A 20 5.83 -4.54 -6.25
CA PHE A 20 6.92 -5.31 -5.65
C PHE A 20 6.64 -5.54 -4.15
N PRO A 21 5.99 -6.65 -3.78
CA PRO A 21 5.64 -6.95 -2.39
C PRO A 21 6.84 -7.01 -1.43
N MET A 22 8.06 -7.15 -1.96
CA MET A 22 9.31 -7.07 -1.18
C MET A 22 9.57 -5.70 -0.55
N VAL A 23 8.81 -4.66 -0.92
CA VAL A 23 8.90 -3.32 -0.34
C VAL A 23 8.23 -3.24 1.05
N TYR A 24 7.39 -4.22 1.40
CA TYR A 24 6.66 -4.26 2.66
C TYR A 24 7.50 -3.99 3.94
N PRO A 25 8.71 -4.58 4.11
CA PRO A 25 9.54 -4.32 5.28
C PRO A 25 9.95 -2.84 5.42
N PHE A 26 10.18 -2.15 4.29
CA PHE A 26 10.53 -0.73 4.30
C PHE A 26 9.37 0.15 4.76
N ILE A 27 8.14 -0.21 4.39
CA ILE A 27 6.92 0.45 4.88
C ILE A 27 6.76 0.24 6.38
N LEU A 28 7.04 -0.97 6.85
CA LEU A 28 6.97 -1.30 8.27
C LEU A 28 7.97 -0.44 9.07
N ILE A 29 9.22 -0.34 8.61
CA ILE A 29 10.25 0.51 9.22
C ILE A 29 9.82 1.97 9.21
N HIS A 30 9.34 2.47 8.07
CA HIS A 30 8.86 3.85 7.92
C HIS A 30 7.69 4.15 8.87
N TRP A 31 6.80 3.17 9.08
CA TRP A 31 5.74 3.25 10.07
C TRP A 31 6.25 3.31 11.49
N PHE A 32 7.17 2.42 11.88
CA PHE A 32 7.75 2.45 13.22
C PHE A 32 8.43 3.78 13.56
N GLN A 33 9.12 4.39 12.59
CA GLN A 33 9.80 5.67 12.76
C GLN A 33 8.84 6.86 12.89
N ASN A 34 7.66 6.80 12.27
CA ASN A 34 6.78 7.97 12.11
C ASN A 34 5.40 7.82 12.78
N LYS A 35 5.08 6.68 13.40
CA LYS A 35 3.78 6.44 14.06
C LYS A 35 3.44 7.42 15.19
N LYS A 36 4.44 8.03 15.84
CA LYS A 36 4.28 9.04 16.89
C LYS A 36 4.49 10.47 16.40
N SER A 37 4.43 10.71 15.08
CA SER A 37 4.62 12.06 14.55
C SER A 37 3.57 13.02 15.12
N PRO A 38 3.97 14.23 15.56
CA PRO A 38 3.03 15.26 16.02
C PRO A 38 2.19 15.83 14.87
N ASN A 39 2.59 15.58 13.62
CA ASN A 39 1.85 16.04 12.45
C ASN A 39 0.86 14.96 11.99
N ASP A 40 -0.44 15.32 12.01
CA ASP A 40 -1.52 14.44 11.61
C ASP A 40 -1.39 13.95 10.16
N MET A 41 -0.86 14.77 9.24
CA MET A 41 -0.67 14.41 7.84
C MET A 41 0.28 13.21 7.69
N VAL A 42 1.40 13.24 8.43
CA VAL A 42 2.38 12.13 8.43
C VAL A 42 1.78 10.92 9.14
N ARG A 43 1.19 11.11 10.33
CA ARG A 43 0.65 10.00 11.13
C ARG A 43 -0.43 9.22 10.38
N ILE A 44 -1.36 9.93 9.75
CA ILE A 44 -2.45 9.34 8.95
C ILE A 44 -1.86 8.61 7.74
N SER A 45 -1.05 9.29 6.93
CA SER A 45 -0.57 8.73 5.65
C SER A 45 0.33 7.52 5.84
N VAL A 46 1.13 7.50 6.90
CA VAL A 46 1.99 6.38 7.27
C VAL A 46 1.17 5.18 7.77
N LYS A 47 0.10 5.42 8.53
CA LYS A 47 -0.81 4.36 9.01
C LYS A 47 -1.63 3.79 7.86
N GLU A 48 -2.15 4.64 6.97
CA GLU A 48 -2.83 4.22 5.74
C GLU A 48 -1.89 3.41 4.85
N ALA A 49 -0.66 3.89 4.63
CA ALA A 49 0.32 3.17 3.84
C ALA A 49 0.60 1.77 4.38
N LEU A 50 0.75 1.63 5.71
CA LEU A 50 0.90 0.33 6.34
C LEU A 50 -0.31 -0.57 6.09
N ILE A 51 -1.53 -0.08 6.32
CA ILE A 51 -2.75 -0.88 6.18
C ILE A 51 -2.92 -1.40 4.75
N LEU A 52 -2.77 -0.55 3.72
CA LEU A 52 -2.88 -1.01 2.33
C LEU A 52 -1.76 -1.97 1.96
N ALA A 53 -0.53 -1.68 2.40
CA ALA A 53 0.59 -2.57 2.13
C ALA A 53 0.36 -3.93 2.78
N THR A 54 -0.13 -3.99 4.01
CA THR A 54 -0.47 -5.24 4.68
C THR A 54 -1.56 -6.00 3.93
N ILE A 55 -2.65 -5.34 3.53
CA ILE A 55 -3.74 -6.00 2.79
C ILE A 55 -3.23 -6.54 1.44
N SER A 56 -2.59 -5.70 0.63
CA SER A 56 -2.07 -6.11 -0.68
C SER A 56 -1.03 -7.23 -0.58
N THR A 57 -0.10 -7.14 0.38
CA THR A 57 0.90 -8.19 0.62
C THR A 57 0.27 -9.49 1.09
N ILE A 58 -0.75 -9.45 1.98
CA ILE A 58 -1.46 -10.68 2.41
C ILE A 58 -2.13 -11.35 1.21
N VAL A 59 -2.81 -10.59 0.35
CA VAL A 59 -3.46 -11.17 -0.84
C VAL A 59 -2.42 -11.75 -1.79
N PHE A 60 -1.32 -11.04 -2.06
CA PHE A 60 -0.25 -11.56 -2.91
C PHE A 60 0.36 -12.85 -2.34
N VAL A 61 0.70 -12.87 -1.05
CA VAL A 61 1.24 -14.05 -0.38
C VAL A 61 0.26 -15.21 -0.41
N ALA A 62 -1.04 -14.96 -0.22
CA ALA A 62 -2.07 -15.99 -0.33
C ALA A 62 -2.10 -16.60 -1.74
N ILE A 63 -2.04 -15.78 -2.79
CA ILE A 63 -1.95 -16.27 -4.18
C ILE A 63 -0.69 -17.13 -4.37
N VAL A 64 0.47 -16.64 -3.94
CA VAL A 64 1.74 -17.37 -4.08
C VAL A 64 1.71 -18.70 -3.33
N ILE A 65 1.18 -18.73 -2.11
CA ILE A 65 1.00 -19.96 -1.33
C ILE A 65 0.06 -20.92 -2.07
N SER A 66 -1.09 -20.44 -2.54
CA SER A 66 -2.03 -21.28 -3.29
C SER A 66 -1.38 -21.88 -4.55
N VAL A 67 -0.60 -21.09 -5.27
CA VAL A 67 0.14 -21.54 -6.45
C VAL A 67 1.19 -22.59 -6.07
N LEU A 68 1.97 -22.35 -5.02
CA LEU A 68 3.03 -23.27 -4.58
C LEU A 68 2.48 -24.63 -4.14
N PHE A 69 1.38 -24.66 -3.39
CA PHE A 69 0.86 -25.89 -2.78
C PHE A 69 -0.12 -26.68 -3.66
N TYR A 70 -0.90 -26.02 -4.51
CA TYR A 70 -2.03 -26.68 -5.19
C TYR A 70 -1.93 -26.73 -6.71
N PHE A 71 -1.38 -25.70 -7.36
CA PHE A 71 -1.52 -25.55 -8.81
C PHE A 71 -0.19 -25.60 -9.57
N GLY A 72 0.92 -25.23 -8.94
CA GLY A 72 2.21 -25.01 -9.60
C GLY A 72 2.25 -23.73 -10.44
N PHE A 73 3.45 -23.15 -10.58
CA PHE A 73 3.63 -21.89 -11.32
C PHE A 73 3.29 -21.96 -12.81
N ASN A 74 3.37 -23.15 -13.42
CA ASN A 74 3.07 -23.35 -14.84
C ASN A 74 1.57 -23.55 -15.14
N SER A 75 0.70 -23.43 -14.13
CA SER A 75 -0.74 -23.60 -14.32
C SER A 75 -1.42 -22.34 -14.85
N THR A 76 -2.50 -22.54 -15.60
CA THR A 76 -3.41 -21.47 -16.03
C THR A 76 -4.04 -20.74 -14.84
N PHE A 77 -4.21 -21.42 -13.70
CA PHE A 77 -4.68 -20.78 -12.47
C PHE A 77 -3.74 -19.67 -12.00
N THR A 78 -2.42 -19.90 -12.01
CA THR A 78 -1.42 -18.89 -11.65
C THR A 78 -1.54 -17.64 -12.50
N LEU A 79 -1.72 -17.82 -13.82
CA LEU A 79 -1.89 -16.72 -14.76
C LEU A 79 -3.17 -15.93 -14.46
N ILE A 80 -4.30 -16.61 -14.32
CA ILE A 80 -5.60 -15.95 -14.03
C ILE A 80 -5.57 -15.24 -12.68
N ALA A 81 -5.02 -15.87 -11.63
CA ALA A 81 -4.92 -15.27 -10.31
C ALA A 81 -4.02 -14.02 -10.33
N GLY A 82 -2.90 -14.08 -11.06
CA GLY A 82 -2.02 -12.94 -11.30
C GLY A 82 -2.74 -11.82 -12.04
N GLU A 83 -3.47 -12.13 -13.12
CA GLU A 83 -4.24 -11.14 -13.88
C GLU A 83 -5.31 -10.46 -13.02
N ILE A 84 -6.08 -11.21 -12.23
CA ILE A 84 -7.08 -10.64 -11.33
C ILE A 84 -6.42 -9.71 -10.30
N TYR A 85 -5.28 -10.12 -9.72
CA TYR A 85 -4.52 -9.27 -8.80
C TYR A 85 -4.09 -7.95 -9.46
N TYR A 86 -3.51 -8.02 -10.65
CA TYR A 86 -3.00 -6.83 -11.35
C TYR A 86 -4.10 -5.96 -11.99
N MET A 87 -5.22 -6.54 -12.44
CA MET A 87 -6.30 -5.80 -13.11
C MET A 87 -7.31 -5.22 -12.12
N VAL A 88 -7.50 -5.84 -10.95
CA VAL A 88 -8.52 -5.41 -9.99
C VAL A 88 -7.87 -4.80 -8.76
N LEU A 89 -7.02 -5.55 -8.07
CA LEU A 89 -6.52 -5.17 -6.76
C LEU A 89 -5.49 -4.04 -6.85
N VAL A 90 -4.60 -4.09 -7.85
CA VAL A 90 -3.62 -3.02 -8.06
C VAL A 90 -4.30 -1.68 -8.35
N PRO A 91 -5.21 -1.53 -9.33
CA PRO A 91 -5.90 -0.25 -9.57
C PRO A 91 -6.69 0.24 -8.36
N LEU A 92 -7.36 -0.67 -7.64
CA LEU A 92 -8.15 -0.35 -6.45
C LEU A 92 -7.31 0.35 -5.37
N PHE A 93 -6.05 -0.04 -5.20
CA PHE A 93 -5.14 0.54 -4.21
C PHE A 93 -4.22 1.63 -4.77
N PHE A 94 -3.95 1.60 -6.08
CA PHE A 94 -3.14 2.58 -6.78
C PHE A 94 -3.84 3.93 -6.87
N VAL A 95 -5.13 3.97 -7.19
CA VAL A 95 -5.90 5.23 -7.31
C VAL A 95 -5.88 6.04 -6.00
N PRO A 96 -6.21 5.47 -4.83
CA PRO A 96 -6.07 6.18 -3.56
C PRO A 96 -4.66 6.67 -3.28
N ALA A 97 -3.62 5.91 -3.66
CA ALA A 97 -2.23 6.32 -3.45
C ALA A 97 -1.83 7.53 -4.31
N ILE A 98 -2.25 7.57 -5.58
CA ILE A 98 -2.06 8.76 -6.42
C ILE A 98 -2.80 9.96 -5.84
N LEU A 99 -4.05 9.79 -5.43
CA LEU A 99 -4.82 10.88 -4.82
C LEU A 99 -4.15 11.40 -3.55
N GLY A 100 -3.56 10.52 -2.74
CA GLY A 100 -2.74 10.89 -1.59
C GLY A 100 -1.53 11.75 -1.97
N ILE A 101 -0.83 11.40 -3.05
CA ILE A 101 0.27 12.20 -3.60
C ILE A 101 -0.23 13.59 -4.05
N THR A 102 -1.31 13.64 -4.85
CA THR A 102 -1.87 14.91 -5.35
C THR A 102 -2.28 15.83 -4.20
N LYS A 103 -2.96 15.29 -3.19
CA LYS A 103 -3.40 16.06 -2.02
C LYS A 103 -2.25 16.49 -1.12
N THR A 104 -1.22 15.65 -0.97
CA THR A 104 0.04 16.01 -0.30
C THR A 104 0.70 17.20 -0.99
N ASN A 105 0.66 17.27 -2.33
CA ASN A 105 1.20 18.40 -3.07
C ASN A 105 0.42 19.70 -2.82
N SER A 106 -0.89 19.61 -2.59
CA SER A 106 -1.75 20.73 -2.19
C SER A 106 -1.73 21.04 -0.69
N ASP A 107 -0.84 20.42 0.10
CA ASP A 107 -0.74 20.56 1.57
C ASP A 107 -2.05 20.24 2.30
N GLN A 108 -2.87 19.35 1.73
CA GLN A 108 -4.12 18.87 2.31
C GLN A 108 -3.92 17.49 2.94
N VAL A 109 -4.51 17.28 4.11
CA VAL A 109 -4.61 15.95 4.71
C VAL A 109 -5.58 15.11 3.89
N TYR A 110 -5.06 14.11 3.19
CA TYR A 110 -5.87 13.13 2.52
C TYR A 110 -6.18 11.97 3.47
N ARG A 111 -7.37 11.40 3.30
CA ARG A 111 -7.80 10.18 3.96
C ARG A 111 -8.36 9.26 2.90
N TYR A 112 -7.88 8.03 2.90
CA TYR A 112 -8.32 7.05 1.92
C TYR A 112 -9.81 6.75 2.14
N PRO A 113 -10.61 6.62 1.06
CA PRO A 113 -12.08 6.59 1.17
C PRO A 113 -12.61 5.49 2.10
N VAL A 114 -11.97 4.32 2.08
CA VAL A 114 -12.39 3.13 2.82
C VAL A 114 -11.72 3.04 4.19
N ILE A 115 -10.40 3.21 4.24
CA ILE A 115 -9.64 2.94 5.47
C ILE A 115 -9.35 4.19 6.32
N GLY A 116 -9.45 5.39 5.73
CA GLY A 116 -9.01 6.62 6.39
C GLY A 116 -9.84 7.01 7.61
N LYS A 117 -11.03 6.45 7.76
CA LYS A 117 -11.87 6.60 8.97
C LYS A 117 -11.25 5.92 10.20
N PHE A 118 -10.49 4.84 10.01
CA PHE A 118 -9.83 4.07 11.09
C PHE A 118 -8.45 4.64 11.45
N CYS A 119 -7.98 5.64 10.71
CA CYS A 119 -6.63 6.20 10.84
C CYS A 119 -6.52 7.50 11.65
N LYS A 120 -7.56 7.89 12.39
CA LYS A 120 -7.51 9.04 13.31
C LYS A 120 -6.38 8.90 14.35
#